data_AF-A0A2P4Q8C0-F1
#
_entry.id   AF-A0A2P4Q8C0-F1
#
_cell.length_a   1.000
_cell.length_b   1.000
_cell.length_c   1.000
_cell.angle_alpha   90.00
_cell.angle_beta   90.00
_cell.angle_gamma   90.00
#
_symmetry.space_group_name_H-M   'P 1'
#
loop_
_entity.id
_entity.type
_entity.pdbx_description
1 polymer ?
#
loop_
_entity_poly.entity_id
_entity_poly.type
_entity_poly.pdbx_seq_one_letter_code
_entity_poly.pdbx_strand_id
1 'polypeptide(L)'
;MSFEHHACIIHHKKLTLYFTSKDNNIPDASTCKNFKDFHATRLYNRWAKTKIHNNFSNRLGISFTTSYHVYNSNIIAKKGLDFMYGETYQNFKHTSSSSPKVRKRQEARLNASIRHTFHNTNLRVDAPMDDKLRAA
;
A
#
# COMPACT_ATOMS: atom_id res chain seq x y z
N MET A 1 -11.86 31.18 16.94
CA MET A 1 -11.21 30.46 15.82
C MET A 1 -10.23 29.49 16.44
N SER A 2 -10.55 28.19 16.45
CA SER A 2 -9.70 27.17 17.07
C SER A 2 -8.56 26.80 16.13
N PHE A 3 -7.34 26.94 16.63
CA PHE A 3 -6.11 26.50 15.98
C PHE A 3 -6.01 24.98 16.07
N GLU A 4 -6.61 24.26 15.12
CA GLU A 4 -6.35 22.83 14.95
C GLU A 4 -4.93 22.65 14.39
N HIS A 5 -3.97 22.55 15.30
CA HIS A 5 -2.57 22.28 15.00
C HIS A 5 -2.45 20.92 14.30
N HIS A 6 -2.35 20.93 12.97
CA HIS A 6 -1.79 19.81 12.22
C HIS A 6 -0.31 19.67 12.61
N ALA A 7 -0.02 18.79 13.57
CA ALA A 7 1.35 18.47 13.96
C ALA A 7 2.13 17.96 12.74
N CYS A 8 3.22 18.67 12.40
CA CYS A 8 4.09 18.31 11.30
C CYS A 8 4.81 16.98 11.60
N ILE A 9 4.73 16.03 10.66
CA ILE A 9 5.36 14.69 10.70
C ILE A 9 6.85 14.71 11.11
N ILE A 10 7.50 15.86 10.94
CA ILE A 10 8.93 16.11 11.18
C ILE A 10 9.33 15.97 12.67
N HIS A 11 8.40 16.07 13.62
CA HIS A 11 8.73 16.03 15.06
C HIS A 11 8.66 14.65 15.74
N HIS A 12 8.31 13.59 15.02
CA HIS A 12 8.24 12.27 15.62
C HIS A 12 9.59 11.54 15.51
N LYS A 13 10.26 11.31 16.66
CA LYS A 13 11.47 10.46 16.74
C LYS A 13 11.23 8.99 16.36
N LYS A 14 9.97 8.53 16.39
CA LYS A 14 9.51 7.23 15.87
C LYS A 14 8.03 7.35 15.51
N LEU A 15 7.70 7.21 14.23
CA LEU A 15 6.33 7.18 13.72
C LEU A 15 6.04 5.75 13.28
N THR A 16 5.32 4.99 14.11
CA THR A 16 4.81 3.69 13.69
C THR A 16 3.45 3.91 13.04
N LEU A 17 3.44 3.97 11.70
CA LEU A 17 2.22 4.14 10.92
C LEU A 17 1.48 2.80 10.84
N TYR A 18 0.53 2.59 11.74
CA TYR A 18 -0.43 1.50 11.62
C TYR A 18 -1.54 1.92 10.66
N PHE A 19 -1.69 1.20 9.54
CA PHE A 19 -2.91 1.30 8.73
C PHE A 19 -4.04 0.56 9.44
N THR A 20 -4.59 1.16 10.48
CA THR A 20 -5.89 0.74 11.00
C THR A 20 -6.96 1.30 10.07
N SER A 21 -7.80 0.42 9.52
CA SER A 21 -9.08 0.83 8.91
C SER A 21 -9.75 1.80 9.87
N LYS A 22 -10.05 3.03 9.43
CA LYS A 22 -10.74 4.02 10.30
C LYS A 22 -12.09 3.50 10.77
N ASP A 23 -12.68 2.60 10.00
CA ASP A 23 -13.89 1.88 10.34
C ASP A 23 -13.50 0.52 10.91
N ASN A 24 -13.45 0.40 12.24
CA ASN A 24 -13.25 -0.87 12.95
C ASN A 24 -14.54 -1.71 12.98
N ASN A 25 -15.35 -1.60 11.92
CA ASN A 25 -16.63 -2.28 11.84
C ASN A 25 -16.40 -3.76 11.55
N ILE A 26 -16.87 -4.59 12.47
CA ILE A 26 -16.93 -6.04 12.30
C ILE A 26 -18.30 -6.33 11.68
N PRO A 27 -18.39 -7.06 10.55
CA PRO A 27 -19.69 -7.46 10.02
C PRO A 27 -20.49 -8.27 11.04
N ASP A 28 -21.79 -8.02 11.17
CA ASP A 28 -22.65 -8.71 12.15
C ASP A 28 -22.64 -10.24 12.01
N ALA A 29 -22.40 -10.75 10.81
CA ALA A 29 -22.27 -12.18 10.53
C ALA A 29 -20.92 -12.80 10.96
N SER A 30 -19.98 -12.01 11.49
CA SER A 30 -18.68 -12.52 11.91
C SER A 30 -18.73 -13.05 13.35
N THR A 31 -18.07 -14.18 13.58
CA THR A 31 -17.88 -14.77 14.91
C THR A 31 -16.68 -14.18 15.67
N CYS A 32 -16.04 -13.14 15.14
CA CYS A 32 -14.83 -12.57 15.71
C CYS A 32 -15.15 -11.70 16.94
N LYS A 33 -14.40 -11.88 18.04
CA LYS A 33 -14.67 -11.21 19.33
C LYS A 33 -14.33 -9.72 19.31
N ASN A 34 -13.34 -9.34 18.52
CA ASN A 34 -12.89 -7.97 18.39
C ASN A 34 -12.31 -7.73 16.99
N PHE A 35 -12.00 -6.47 16.67
CA PHE A 35 -11.52 -6.10 15.35
C PHE A 35 -10.14 -6.67 15.03
N LYS A 36 -9.26 -6.84 16.03
CA LYS A 36 -7.95 -7.47 15.84
C LYS A 36 -8.11 -8.92 15.42
N ASP A 37 -9.00 -9.67 16.08
CA ASP A 37 -9.31 -11.06 15.74
C ASP A 37 -9.90 -11.16 14.32
N PHE A 38 -10.82 -10.25 13.98
CA PHE A 38 -11.40 -10.16 12.64
C PHE A 38 -10.33 -9.90 11.57
N HIS A 39 -9.47 -8.91 11.82
CA HIS A 39 -8.39 -8.54 10.91
C HIS A 39 -7.39 -9.68 10.73
N ALA A 40 -6.93 -10.29 11.82
CA ALA A 40 -6.02 -11.43 11.80
C ALA A 40 -6.62 -12.64 11.05
N THR A 41 -7.88 -12.97 11.34
CA THR A 41 -8.61 -14.05 10.65
C THR A 41 -8.75 -13.77 9.15
N ARG A 42 -9.00 -12.51 8.78
CA ARG A 42 -9.10 -12.11 7.37
C ARG A 42 -7.76 -12.24 6.65
N LEU A 43 -6.66 -11.82 7.27
CA LEU A 43 -5.31 -11.97 6.72
C LEU A 43 -4.94 -13.46 6.56
N TYR A 44 -5.16 -14.27 7.60
CA TYR A 44 -4.96 -15.71 7.54
C TYR A 44 -5.73 -16.34 6.37
N ASN A 45 -7.03 -16.06 6.26
CA ASN A 45 -7.86 -16.61 5.20
C ASN A 45 -7.43 -16.17 3.79
N ARG A 46 -6.96 -14.93 3.64
CA ARG A 46 -6.45 -14.43 2.35
C ARG A 46 -5.16 -15.13 1.95
N TRP A 47 -4.24 -15.30 2.89
CA TRP A 47 -2.99 -16.03 2.68
C TRP A 47 -3.24 -17.52 2.42
N ALA A 48 -4.00 -18.20 3.29
CA ALA A 48 -4.23 -19.63 3.22
C ALA A 48 -4.94 -20.06 1.93
N LYS A 49 -5.83 -19.21 1.40
CA LYS A 49 -6.49 -19.44 0.11
C LYS A 49 -5.65 -19.03 -1.10
N THR A 50 -4.41 -18.57 -0.87
CA THR A 50 -3.49 -18.04 -1.90
C THR A 50 -4.18 -17.08 -2.87
N LYS A 51 -5.11 -16.26 -2.36
CA LYS A 51 -6.02 -15.49 -3.21
C LYS A 51 -5.26 -14.33 -3.82
N ILE A 52 -5.17 -14.32 -5.15
CA ILE A 52 -4.70 -13.17 -5.91
C ILE A 52 -5.88 -12.22 -6.13
N HIS A 53 -5.72 -10.96 -5.74
CA HIS A 53 -6.71 -9.92 -5.95
C HIS A 53 -6.27 -8.98 -7.06
N ASN A 54 -7.14 -8.75 -8.04
CA ASN A 54 -6.92 -7.76 -9.08
C ASN A 54 -7.39 -6.39 -8.57
N ASN A 55 -6.50 -5.41 -8.60
CA ASN A 55 -6.74 -4.06 -8.12
C ASN A 55 -6.64 -3.07 -9.27
N PHE A 56 -7.38 -1.96 -9.14
CA PHE A 56 -7.31 -0.84 -10.05
C PHE A 56 -7.27 0.50 -9.28
N SER A 57 -6.27 1.32 -9.57
CA SER A 57 -6.18 2.67 -9.03
C SER A 57 -6.87 3.65 -9.96
N ASN A 58 -8.10 4.04 -9.63
CA ASN A 58 -8.83 5.10 -10.34
C ASN A 58 -8.06 6.42 -10.37
N ARG A 59 -7.23 6.69 -9.37
CA ARG A 59 -6.45 7.92 -9.26
C ARG A 59 -5.30 7.99 -10.25
N LEU A 60 -4.60 6.88 -10.44
CA LEU A 60 -3.35 6.80 -11.21
C LEU A 60 -3.52 6.11 -12.57
N GLY A 61 -4.62 5.40 -12.80
CA GLY A 61 -4.80 4.61 -14.03
C GLY A 61 -3.84 3.43 -14.11
N ILE A 62 -3.61 2.75 -12.99
CA ILE A 62 -2.75 1.55 -12.93
C ILE A 62 -3.54 0.38 -12.37
N SER A 63 -3.33 -0.80 -12.94
CA SER A 63 -3.81 -2.06 -12.40
C SER A 63 -2.63 -2.86 -11.86
N PHE A 64 -2.89 -3.66 -10.83
CA PHE A 64 -1.89 -4.51 -10.20
C PHE A 64 -2.59 -5.65 -9.48
N THR A 65 -1.86 -6.71 -9.20
CA THR A 65 -2.33 -7.82 -8.39
C THR A 65 -1.77 -7.72 -6.98
N THR A 66 -2.57 -8.06 -5.98
CA THR A 66 -2.09 -8.25 -4.61
C THR A 66 -2.28 -9.68 -4.15
N SER A 67 -1.34 -10.15 -3.34
CA SER A 67 -1.40 -11.43 -2.64
C SER A 67 -0.80 -11.26 -1.25
N TYR A 68 -1.13 -12.17 -0.34
CA TYR A 68 -0.52 -12.21 0.98
C TYR A 68 0.51 -13.33 1.04
N HIS A 69 1.64 -13.07 1.68
CA HIS A 69 2.63 -14.08 2.04
C HIS A 69 2.85 -14.06 3.56
N VAL A 70 3.46 -15.12 4.06
CA VAL A 70 3.79 -15.27 5.48
C VAL A 70 5.30 -15.10 5.67
N TYR A 71 5.71 -14.33 6.66
CA TYR A 71 7.10 -14.25 7.08
C TYR A 71 7.45 -15.42 7.99
N ASN A 72 8.66 -15.97 7.81
CA ASN A 72 9.20 -16.96 8.74
C ASN A 72 9.43 -16.30 10.12
N SER A 73 9.11 -17.02 11.20
CA SER A 73 9.30 -16.55 12.58
C SER A 73 10.72 -16.04 12.85
N ASN A 74 11.74 -16.69 12.27
CA ASN A 74 13.13 -16.25 12.39
C ASN A 74 13.36 -14.86 11.76
N ILE A 75 12.71 -14.58 10.63
CA ILE A 75 12.79 -13.27 9.97
C ILE A 75 12.08 -12.22 10.80
N ILE A 76 10.89 -12.55 11.34
CA ILE A 76 10.12 -11.66 12.20
C ILE A 76 10.94 -11.26 13.42
N ALA A 77 11.52 -12.23 14.12
CA ALA A 77 12.35 -11.98 15.29
C ALA A 77 13.63 -11.20 14.95
N LYS A 78 14.37 -11.61 13.91
CA LYS A 78 15.63 -10.96 13.51
C LYS A 78 15.45 -9.51 13.08
N LYS A 79 14.35 -9.21 12.38
CA LYS A 79 14.05 -7.86 11.87
C LYS A 79 13.19 -7.03 12.83
N GLY A 80 12.74 -7.60 13.94
CA GLY A 80 11.84 -6.93 14.89
C GLY A 80 10.52 -6.50 14.24
N LEU A 81 9.93 -7.36 13.40
CA LEU A 81 8.65 -7.06 12.77
C LEU A 81 7.50 -7.34 13.74
N ASP A 82 6.51 -6.43 13.78
CA ASP A 82 5.30 -6.58 14.59
C ASP A 82 4.18 -7.34 13.83
N PHE A 83 4.45 -7.85 12.64
CA PHE A 83 3.46 -8.49 11.76
C PHE A 83 3.98 -9.79 11.12
N MET A 84 3.06 -10.74 10.95
CA MET A 84 3.33 -12.06 10.37
C MET A 84 3.06 -12.13 8.87
N TYR A 85 2.08 -11.36 8.38
CA TYR A 85 1.67 -11.36 6.98
C TYR A 85 2.16 -10.11 6.26
N GLY A 86 2.72 -10.29 5.06
CA GLY A 86 3.08 -9.21 4.16
C GLY A 86 2.18 -9.21 2.93
N GLU A 87 1.76 -8.03 2.48
CA GLU A 87 1.07 -7.87 1.20
C GLU A 87 2.11 -7.65 0.09
N THR A 88 2.04 -8.47 -0.94
CA THR A 88 2.90 -8.38 -2.13
C THR A 88 2.11 -7.77 -3.27
N TYR A 89 2.66 -6.73 -3.89
CA TYR A 89 2.09 -6.07 -5.06
C TYR A 89 2.87 -6.48 -6.31
N GLN A 90 2.17 -6.92 -7.35
CA GLN A 90 2.77 -7.50 -8.56
C GLN A 90 2.00 -7.08 -9.82
N ASN A 91 2.54 -7.40 -10.99
CA ASN A 91 1.86 -7.26 -12.28
C ASN A 91 1.32 -5.85 -12.55
N PHE A 92 2.08 -4.83 -12.17
CA PHE A 92 1.71 -3.44 -12.42
C PHE A 92 1.59 -3.19 -13.92
N LYS A 93 0.46 -2.65 -14.35
CA LYS A 93 0.18 -2.29 -15.74
C LYS A 93 -0.48 -0.92 -15.78
N HIS A 94 -0.08 -0.09 -16.73
CA HIS A 94 -0.80 1.14 -17.02
C HIS A 94 -2.11 0.80 -17.72
N THR A 95 -3.22 1.13 -17.09
CA THR A 95 -4.59 0.86 -17.56
C THR A 95 -5.40 2.15 -17.44
N SER A 96 -5.23 3.04 -18.41
CA SER A 96 -5.94 4.32 -18.39
C SER A 96 -7.45 4.16 -18.54
N SER A 97 -8.20 5.06 -17.93
CA SER A 97 -9.65 5.20 -18.17
C SER A 97 -9.94 5.43 -19.66
N SER A 98 -11.06 4.89 -20.13
CA SER A 98 -11.59 5.16 -21.48
C SER A 98 -12.00 6.61 -21.68
N SER A 99 -12.33 7.33 -20.60
CA SER A 99 -12.69 8.75 -20.66
C SER A 99 -11.44 9.61 -20.88
N PRO A 100 -11.35 10.40 -21.97
CA PRO A 100 -10.16 11.20 -22.26
C PRO A 100 -9.81 12.21 -21.15
N LYS A 101 -10.83 12.82 -20.53
CA LYS A 101 -10.67 13.77 -19.42
C LYS A 101 -10.08 13.09 -18.19
N VAL A 102 -10.53 11.86 -17.87
CA VAL A 102 -10.05 11.09 -16.73
C VAL A 102 -8.63 10.58 -17.00
N ARG A 103 -8.38 10.04 -18.21
CA ARG A 103 -7.06 9.58 -18.64
C ARG A 103 -5.99 10.66 -18.50
N LYS A 104 -6.25 11.88 -18.99
CA LYS A 104 -5.31 13.01 -18.86
C LYS A 104 -4.99 13.33 -17.39
N ARG A 105 -5.97 13.25 -16.50
CA ARG A 105 -5.78 13.46 -15.05
C ARG A 105 -4.98 12.34 -14.40
N GLN A 106 -5.26 11.09 -14.77
CA GLN A 106 -4.53 9.91 -14.28
C GLN A 106 -3.04 10.00 -14.66
N GLU A 107 -2.76 10.29 -15.93
CA GLU A 107 -1.41 10.45 -16.46
C GLU A 107 -0.64 11.57 -15.76
N ALA A 108 -1.24 12.75 -15.61
CA ALA A 108 -0.60 13.87 -14.90
C ALA A 108 -0.26 13.50 -13.44
N ARG A 109 -1.13 12.75 -12.76
CA ARG A 109 -0.91 12.29 -11.38
C ARG A 109 0.14 11.21 -11.28
N LEU A 110 0.16 10.27 -12.22
CA LEU A 110 1.19 9.23 -12.30
C LEU A 110 2.57 9.87 -12.52
N ASN A 111 2.68 10.78 -13.49
CA ASN A 111 3.92 11.51 -13.77
C ASN A 111 4.38 12.37 -12.58
N ALA A 112 3.45 13.00 -11.86
CA ALA A 112 3.78 13.70 -10.62
C ALA A 112 4.27 12.74 -9.52
N SER A 113 3.64 11.57 -9.37
CA SER A 113 4.06 10.55 -8.39
C SER A 113 5.45 10.02 -8.70
N ILE A 114 5.72 9.69 -9.97
CA ILE A 114 7.05 9.23 -10.43
C ILE A 114 8.09 10.31 -10.13
N ARG A 115 7.84 11.56 -10.54
CA ARG A 115 8.77 12.67 -10.28
C ARG A 115 9.03 12.85 -8.79
N HIS A 116 8.01 12.77 -7.94
CA HIS A 116 8.17 12.92 -6.49
C HIS A 116 8.98 11.77 -5.88
N THR A 117 8.64 10.52 -6.20
CA THR A 117 9.35 9.35 -5.68
C THR A 117 10.83 9.36 -6.10
N PHE A 118 11.10 9.73 -7.35
CA PHE A 118 12.45 9.73 -7.91
C PHE A 118 13.15 11.09 -7.85
N HIS A 119 12.57 12.08 -7.17
CA HIS A 119 13.11 13.44 -7.12
C HIS A 119 14.51 13.48 -6.49
N ASN A 120 14.75 12.65 -5.48
CA ASN A 120 15.99 12.59 -4.72
C ASN A 120 16.87 11.40 -5.10
N THR A 121 16.39 10.54 -5.99
CA THR A 121 17.23 9.51 -6.58
C THR A 121 18.03 10.23 -7.66
N ASN A 122 19.37 10.22 -7.61
CA ASN A 122 20.24 10.74 -8.69
C ASN A 122 20.13 9.91 -9.99
N LEU A 123 18.96 9.35 -10.25
CA LEU A 123 18.61 8.58 -11.42
C LEU A 123 18.19 9.57 -12.51
N ARG A 124 18.78 9.41 -13.69
CA ARG A 124 18.34 10.17 -14.85
C ARG A 124 16.89 9.80 -15.20
N VAL A 125 16.18 10.73 -15.84
CA VAL A 125 14.77 10.56 -16.25
C VAL A 125 14.60 9.34 -17.18
N ASP A 126 15.62 8.98 -17.94
CA ASP A 126 15.71 7.84 -18.85
C ASP A 126 16.24 6.54 -18.18
N ALA A 127 16.50 6.54 -16.87
CA ALA A 127 16.98 5.34 -16.19
C ALA A 127 15.97 4.17 -16.33
N PRO A 128 16.46 2.92 -16.49
CA PRO A 128 15.63 1.74 -16.57
C PRO A 128 14.61 1.65 -15.42
N MET A 129 13.43 1.11 -15.71
CA MET A 129 12.35 1.00 -14.71
C MET A 129 12.78 0.17 -13.49
N ASP A 130 13.61 -0.84 -13.68
CA ASP A 130 14.13 -1.68 -12.59
C ASP A 130 15.10 -0.91 -11.67
N ASP A 131 15.92 -0.01 -12.21
CA ASP A 131 16.83 0.83 -11.42
C ASP A 131 16.05 1.86 -10.60
N LYS A 132 14.97 2.40 -11.18
CA LYS A 132 14.01 3.24 -10.46
C LYS A 132 13.36 2.45 -9.32
N LEU A 133 12.85 1.24 -9.58
CA LEU A 133 12.22 0.41 -8.54
C LEU A 133 13.16 0.02 -7.39
N ARG A 134 14.48 -0.08 -7.61
CA ARG A 134 15.47 -0.37 -6.56
C ARG A 134 15.81 0.84 -5.68
N ALA A 135 15.63 2.06 -6.19
CA ALA A 135 15.95 3.30 -5.48
C ALA A 135 14.75 3.89 -4.70
N ALA A 136 13.53 3.41 -4.97
CA ALA A 136 12.32 3.72 -4.20
C ALA A 136 12.21 2.82 -2.96
#